data_AF-A0A7J5B935-F1
#
_entry.id   AF-A0A7J5B935-F1
#
_cell.length_a   1.000
_cell.length_b   1.000
_cell.length_c   1.000
_cell.angle_alpha   90.00
_cell.angle_beta   90.00
_cell.angle_gamma   90.00
#
_symmetry.space_group_name_H-M   'P 1'
#
loop_
_entity.id
_entity.type
_entity.pdbx_description
1 polymer ?
#
loop_
_entity_poly.entity_id
_entity_poly.type
_entity_poly.pdbx_seq_one_letter_code
_entity_poly.pdbx_strand_id
1 'polypeptide(L)'
;MTYVDSPWHAAAQLLALIFAVVLMSAALHRISDRATRALDMAAMAIGKDEYVTDSYDRWSDQRLIDETEQENWRAARIGQAIEMHPDLWEVPVSRTLSVQGRTRVEALENAEPYREAS
;
A
#
# COMPACT_ATOMS: atom_id res chain seq x y z
N MET A 1 35.62 26.77 -55.37
CA MET A 1 35.36 26.20 -54.03
C MET A 1 34.63 27.29 -53.24
N THR A 2 33.34 27.44 -53.49
CA THR A 2 32.51 28.51 -52.93
C THR A 2 32.00 28.08 -51.56
N TYR A 3 32.61 28.63 -50.51
CA TYR A 3 32.10 28.60 -49.15
C TYR A 3 30.69 29.20 -49.16
N VAL A 4 29.68 28.41 -48.79
CA VAL A 4 28.30 28.90 -48.65
C VAL A 4 28.24 29.74 -47.37
N ASP A 5 28.50 31.03 -47.53
CA ASP A 5 28.43 32.05 -46.49
C ASP A 5 26.98 32.55 -46.35
N SER A 6 26.05 31.63 -46.10
CA SER A 6 24.69 32.02 -45.75
C SER A 6 24.54 32.03 -44.22
N PRO A 7 24.15 33.15 -43.60
CA PRO A 7 23.99 33.24 -42.15
C PRO A 7 22.99 32.21 -41.61
N TRP A 8 22.09 31.73 -42.46
CA TRP A 8 21.18 30.64 -42.15
C TRP A 8 21.84 29.29 -41.98
N HIS A 9 22.94 29.00 -42.69
CA HIS A 9 23.66 27.75 -42.52
C HIS A 9 24.43 27.73 -41.19
N ALA A 10 25.06 28.85 -40.83
CA ALA A 10 25.71 29.01 -39.54
C ALA A 10 24.70 28.95 -38.37
N ALA A 11 23.54 29.60 -38.51
CA ALA A 11 22.46 29.51 -37.53
C ALA A 11 21.93 28.06 -37.38
N ALA A 12 21.79 27.32 -38.49
CA ALA A 12 21.35 25.93 -38.45
C ALA A 12 22.38 25.02 -37.74
N GLN A 13 23.67 25.23 -37.96
CA GLN A 13 24.73 24.48 -37.27
C GLN A 13 24.77 24.78 -35.76
N LEU A 14 24.58 26.04 -35.37
CA LEU A 14 24.48 26.42 -33.95
C LEU A 14 23.25 25.79 -33.27
N LEU A 15 22.10 25.78 -33.93
CA LEU A 15 20.90 25.11 -33.42
C LEU A 15 21.09 23.59 -33.32
N ALA A 16 21.73 22.97 -34.31
CA ALA A 16 22.05 21.55 -34.28
C ALA A 16 23.00 21.20 -33.11
N LEU A 17 23.99 22.06 -32.83
CA LEU A 17 24.90 21.89 -31.71
C LEU A 17 24.16 22.02 -30.37
N ILE A 18 23.31 23.05 -30.20
CA ILE A 18 22.49 23.22 -29.00
C ILE A 18 21.58 22.01 -28.81
N PHE A 19 20.94 21.53 -29.87
CA PHE A 19 20.08 20.37 -29.83
C PHE A 19 20.85 19.10 -29.43
N ALA A 20 22.05 18.88 -29.98
CA ALA A 20 22.92 17.76 -29.61
C ALA A 20 23.35 17.82 -28.14
N VAL A 21 23.72 19.01 -27.63
CA VAL A 21 24.09 19.21 -26.23
C VAL A 21 22.90 18.96 -25.29
N VAL A 22 21.70 19.44 -25.64
CA VAL A 22 20.47 19.19 -24.86
C VAL A 22 20.14 17.69 -24.84
N LEU A 23 20.27 16.99 -25.98
CA LEU A 23 20.06 15.54 -26.07
C LEU A 23 21.07 14.75 -25.23
N MET A 24 22.35 15.13 -25.27
CA MET A 24 23.38 14.51 -24.43
C MET A 24 23.12 14.77 -22.94
N SER A 25 22.72 15.98 -22.56
CA SER A 25 22.38 16.31 -21.18
C SER A 25 21.17 15.52 -20.68
N ALA A 26 20.11 15.41 -21.49
CA ALA A 26 18.94 14.59 -21.18
C ALA A 26 19.28 13.09 -21.08
N ALA A 27 20.17 12.59 -21.94
CA ALA A 27 20.66 11.21 -21.88
C ALA A 27 21.48 10.96 -20.61
N LEU A 28 22.37 11.89 -20.23
CA LEU A 28 23.16 11.83 -19.00
C LEU A 28 22.26 11.87 -17.76
N HIS A 29 21.23 12.73 -17.72
CA HIS A 29 20.26 12.75 -16.63
C HIS A 29 19.49 11.43 -16.53
N ARG A 30 19.02 10.87 -17.65
CA ARG A 30 18.34 9.56 -17.65
C ARG A 30 19.25 8.42 -17.19
N ILE A 31 20.53 8.44 -17.54
CA ILE A 31 21.51 7.44 -17.09
C ILE A 31 21.78 7.62 -15.60
N SER A 32 21.95 8.87 -15.13
CA SER A 32 22.11 9.18 -13.72
C SER A 32 20.91 8.72 -12.90
N ASP A 33 19.68 9.00 -13.32
CA ASP A 33 18.46 8.57 -12.61
C ASP A 33 18.30 7.06 -12.55
N ARG A 34 18.75 6.34 -13.59
CA ARG A 34 18.75 4.87 -13.61
C ARG A 34 19.87 4.31 -12.76
N ALA A 35 21.05 4.92 -12.77
CA ALA A 35 22.18 4.53 -11.94
C ALA A 35 21.88 4.76 -10.46
N THR A 36 21.29 5.89 -10.09
CA THR A 36 20.84 6.18 -8.72
C THR A 36 19.78 5.19 -8.26
N ARG A 37 18.76 4.90 -9.09
CA ARG A 37 17.76 3.86 -8.75
C ARG A 37 18.35 2.46 -8.63
N ALA A 38 19.32 2.11 -9.49
CA ALA A 38 20.01 0.82 -9.40
C ALA A 38 20.90 0.75 -8.14
N LEU A 39 21.52 1.86 -7.75
CA LEU A 39 22.29 1.97 -6.50
C LEU A 39 21.39 1.91 -5.26
N ASP A 40 20.21 2.55 -5.28
CA ASP A 40 19.22 2.47 -4.20
C ASP A 40 18.65 1.05 -4.06
N MET A 41 18.34 0.39 -5.19
CA MET A 41 17.93 -1.02 -5.20
C MET A 41 19.06 -1.95 -4.73
N ALA A 42 20.31 -1.69 -5.12
CA ALA A 42 21.46 -2.43 -4.63
C ALA A 42 21.71 -2.20 -3.14
N ALA A 43 21.48 -0.98 -2.62
CA ALA A 43 21.58 -0.66 -1.20
C ALA A 43 20.50 -1.36 -0.37
N MET A 44 19.26 -1.42 -0.87
CA MET A 44 18.18 -2.22 -0.28
C MET A 44 18.51 -3.73 -0.30
N ALA A 45 19.08 -4.24 -1.41
CA ALA A 45 19.44 -5.66 -1.54
C ALA A 45 20.65 -6.07 -0.68
N ILE A 46 21.55 -5.14 -0.36
CA ILE A 46 22.73 -5.39 0.50
C ILE A 46 22.37 -5.39 2.00
N GLY A 47 21.11 -5.14 2.37
CA GLY A 47 20.63 -5.45 3.72
C GLY A 47 21.29 -4.62 4.82
N LYS A 48 21.51 -3.33 4.57
CA LYS A 48 22.08 -2.40 5.56
C LYS A 48 21.00 -1.54 6.21
N ASP A 49 19.88 -2.16 6.57
CA ASP A 49 18.79 -1.46 7.25
C ASP A 49 18.18 -2.35 8.33
N GLU A 50 18.88 -2.44 9.47
CA GLU A 50 18.37 -3.04 10.72
C GLU A 50 16.97 -2.48 11.09
N TYR A 51 16.60 -1.30 10.59
CA TYR A 51 15.31 -0.67 10.80
C TYR A 51 14.15 -1.27 10.00
N VAL A 52 14.39 -1.90 8.84
CA VAL A 52 13.30 -2.41 7.99
C VAL A 52 12.82 -3.78 8.47
N THR A 53 13.72 -4.62 8.95
CA THR A 53 13.37 -5.90 9.61
C THR A 53 12.64 -5.66 10.94
N ASP A 54 13.14 -4.75 11.77
CA ASP A 54 12.55 -4.46 13.07
C ASP A 54 11.17 -3.76 12.97
N SER A 55 10.93 -2.97 11.90
CA SER A 55 9.61 -2.38 11.66
C SER A 55 8.61 -3.35 11.04
N TYR A 56 9.04 -4.29 10.20
CA TYR A 56 8.17 -5.34 9.66
C TYR A 56 7.74 -6.31 10.76
N ASP A 57 8.68 -6.77 11.59
CA ASP A 57 8.41 -7.69 12.69
C ASP A 57 7.50 -7.06 13.75
N ARG A 58 7.73 -5.78 14.11
CA ARG A 58 6.83 -5.05 15.03
C ARG A 58 5.44 -4.83 14.46
N TRP A 59 5.32 -4.57 13.15
CA TRP A 59 4.00 -4.40 12.53
C TRP A 59 3.24 -5.72 12.45
N SER A 60 3.91 -6.83 12.16
CA SER A 60 3.27 -8.15 12.19
C SER A 60 2.87 -8.56 13.60
N ASP A 61 3.72 -8.31 14.60
CA ASP A 61 3.42 -8.65 15.99
C ASP A 61 2.26 -7.81 16.53
N GLN A 62 2.24 -6.50 16.23
CA GLN A 62 1.13 -5.63 16.62
C GLN A 62 -0.19 -6.08 15.97
N ARG A 63 -0.15 -6.46 14.68
CA ARG A 63 -1.34 -6.95 13.98
C ARG A 63 -1.87 -8.26 14.58
N LEU A 64 -1.00 -9.18 14.97
CA LEU A 64 -1.39 -10.42 15.63
C LEU A 64 -2.01 -10.16 17.01
N ILE A 65 -1.48 -9.20 17.76
CA ILE A 65 -2.04 -8.77 19.05
C ILE A 65 -3.43 -8.16 18.83
N ASP A 66 -3.58 -7.26 17.87
CA ASP A 66 -4.86 -6.61 17.55
C ASP A 66 -5.91 -7.64 17.10
N GLU A 67 -5.54 -8.62 16.26
CA GLU A 67 -6.41 -9.72 15.84
C GLU A 67 -6.81 -10.60 17.05
N THR A 68 -5.87 -10.91 17.94
CA THR A 68 -6.13 -11.71 19.16
C THR A 68 -7.02 -10.97 20.15
N GLU A 69 -6.81 -9.67 20.34
CA GLU A 69 -7.66 -8.83 21.18
C GLU A 69 -9.07 -8.72 20.61
N GLN A 70 -9.20 -8.58 19.29
CA GLN A 70 -10.50 -8.56 18.62
C GLN A 70 -11.22 -9.90 18.77
N GLU A 71 -10.52 -11.03 18.61
CA GLU A 71 -11.09 -12.36 18.84
C GLU A 71 -11.53 -12.56 20.29
N ASN A 72 -10.72 -12.15 21.27
CA ASN A 72 -11.06 -12.23 22.68
C ASN A 72 -12.23 -11.32 23.04
N TRP A 73 -12.28 -10.12 22.48
CA TRP A 73 -13.37 -9.17 22.66
C TRP A 73 -14.69 -9.71 22.10
N ARG A 74 -14.65 -10.42 20.95
CA ARG A 74 -15.81 -11.11 20.36
C ARG A 74 -16.22 -12.32 21.20
N ALA A 75 -15.27 -13.14 21.62
CA ALA A 75 -15.52 -14.32 22.46
C ALA A 75 -16.21 -13.95 23.78
N ALA A 76 -15.83 -12.82 24.39
CA ALA A 76 -16.46 -12.31 25.61
C ALA A 76 -17.93 -11.86 25.43
N ARG A 77 -18.38 -11.66 24.18
CA ARG A 77 -19.71 -11.12 23.84
C ARG A 77 -20.57 -12.11 23.08
N ILE A 78 -20.20 -13.39 23.05
CA ILE A 78 -20.99 -14.44 22.38
C ILE A 78 -22.43 -14.40 22.91
N GLY A 79 -23.40 -14.38 21.99
CA GLY A 79 -24.83 -14.32 22.29
C GLY A 79 -25.35 -12.94 22.73
N GLN A 80 -24.54 -11.89 22.67
CA GLN A 80 -24.96 -10.51 22.92
C GLN A 80 -25.09 -9.75 21.60
N ALA A 81 -26.15 -8.96 21.45
CA ALA A 81 -26.31 -8.09 20.30
C ALA A 81 -25.47 -6.82 20.47
N ILE A 82 -24.63 -6.56 19.47
CA ILE A 82 -23.70 -5.44 19.39
C ILE A 82 -24.17 -4.53 18.27
N GLU A 83 -24.32 -3.24 18.56
CA GLU A 83 -24.61 -2.23 17.53
C GLU A 83 -23.33 -1.89 16.77
N MET A 84 -23.32 -2.17 15.47
CA MET A 84 -22.18 -1.86 14.59
C MET A 84 -22.40 -0.52 13.87
N HIS A 85 -23.64 -0.26 13.47
CA HIS A 85 -24.11 0.98 12.84
C HIS A 85 -25.61 1.15 13.19
N PRO A 86 -26.18 2.36 13.13
CA PRO A 86 -27.61 2.62 13.40
C PRO A 86 -28.65 1.63 12.82
N ASP A 87 -28.33 0.95 11.71
CA ASP A 87 -29.21 -0.02 11.03
C ASP A 87 -28.54 -1.41 10.86
N LEU A 88 -27.51 -1.71 11.65
CA LEU A 88 -26.78 -2.96 11.60
C LEU A 88 -26.37 -3.42 13.00
N TRP A 89 -26.94 -4.55 13.40
CA TRP A 89 -26.65 -5.26 14.63
C TRP A 89 -25.96 -6.58 14.31
N GLU A 90 -24.99 -6.95 15.13
CA GLU A 90 -24.24 -8.19 15.01
C GLU A 90 -24.30 -8.96 16.33
N VAL A 91 -24.53 -10.27 16.24
CA VAL A 91 -24.48 -11.20 17.36
C VAL A 91 -23.38 -12.23 17.05
N PRO A 92 -22.22 -12.20 17.73
CA PRO A 92 -21.25 -13.26 17.60
C PRO A 92 -21.81 -14.55 18.23
N VAL A 93 -21.80 -15.63 17.46
CA VAL A 93 -22.25 -16.96 17.92
C VAL A 93 -21.03 -17.80 18.32
N SER A 94 -19.90 -17.59 17.66
CA SER A 94 -18.63 -18.23 18.01
C SER A 94 -17.47 -17.24 17.84
N ARG A 95 -16.23 -17.71 18.02
CA ARG A 95 -15.03 -16.90 17.78
C ARG A 95 -14.89 -16.44 16.33
N THR A 96 -15.44 -17.21 15.38
CA THR A 96 -15.26 -17.01 13.95
C THR A 96 -16.57 -16.75 13.20
N LEU A 97 -17.71 -16.96 13.84
CA LEU A 97 -19.03 -16.80 13.25
C LEU A 97 -19.84 -15.72 13.99
N SER A 98 -20.41 -14.81 13.23
CA SER A 98 -21.40 -13.85 13.70
C SER A 98 -22.58 -13.78 12.76
N VAL A 99 -23.73 -13.42 13.32
CA VAL A 99 -24.99 -13.29 12.60
C VAL A 99 -25.46 -11.85 12.69
N GLN A 100 -25.96 -11.31 11.58
CA GLN A 100 -26.34 -9.91 11.47
C GLN A 100 -27.86 -9.76 11.33
N GLY A 101 -28.35 -8.59 11.72
CA GLY A 101 -29.72 -8.14 11.53
C GLY A 101 -29.79 -6.63 11.42
N ARG A 102 -30.86 -6.09 10.86
CA ARG A 102 -31.05 -4.63 10.78
C ARG A 102 -31.46 -4.04 12.12
N THR A 103 -32.14 -4.84 12.93
CA THR A 103 -32.53 -4.48 14.29
C THR A 103 -31.90 -5.42 15.30
N ARG A 104 -31.82 -4.96 16.56
CA ARG A 104 -31.32 -5.78 17.68
C ARG A 104 -32.08 -7.11 17.82
N VAL A 105 -33.40 -7.07 17.64
CA VAL A 105 -34.27 -8.26 17.80
C VAL A 105 -34.03 -9.23 16.66
N GLU A 106 -34.03 -8.73 15.41
CA GLU A 106 -33.76 -9.54 14.22
C GLU A 106 -32.40 -10.24 14.29
N ALA A 107 -31.35 -9.54 14.75
CA ALA A 107 -30.03 -10.14 14.90
C ALA A 107 -30.01 -11.27 15.93
N LEU A 108 -30.77 -11.14 17.04
CA LEU A 108 -30.91 -12.19 18.05
C LEU A 108 -31.73 -13.39 17.54
N GLU A 109 -32.85 -13.13 16.87
CA GLU A 109 -33.69 -14.18 16.27
C GLU A 109 -32.91 -14.97 15.20
N ASN A 110 -32.13 -14.28 14.38
CA ASN A 110 -31.28 -14.92 13.37
C ASN A 110 -30.14 -15.74 14.01
N ALA A 111 -29.68 -15.36 15.20
CA ALA A 111 -28.63 -16.06 15.93
C ALA A 111 -29.14 -17.28 16.72
N GLU A 112 -30.44 -17.32 17.07
CA GLU A 112 -31.04 -18.36 17.89
C GLU A 112 -30.84 -19.79 17.34
N PRO A 113 -30.99 -20.07 16.03
CA PRO A 113 -30.74 -21.40 15.47
C PRO A 113 -29.31 -21.91 15.67
N TYR A 114 -28.35 -20.99 15.82
CA TYR A 114 -26.94 -21.34 15.99
C TYR A 114 -26.54 -21.48 17.45
N ARG A 115 -27.44 -21.11 18.38
CA ARG A 115 -27.22 -21.15 19.82
C ARG A 115 -27.32 -22.56 20.40
N GLU A 116 -28.20 -23.38 19.83
CA GLU A 116 -28.35 -24.80 20.19
C GLU A 116 -27.26 -25.71 19.58
N ALA A 117 -26.48 -25.19 18.62
CA ALA A 117 -25.46 -25.93 17.89
C ALA A 117 -24.03 -25.78 18.47
N SER A 118 -23.87 -25.04 19.57
CA SER A 118 -22.61 -24.67 20.23
C SER A 118 -22.64 -24.95 21.72
#